data_AF-A0A812PT73-F1
#
_entry.id   AF-A0A812PT73-F1
#
_cell.length_a   1.000
_cell.length_b   1.000
_cell.length_c   1.000
_cell.angle_alpha   90.00
_cell.angle_beta   90.00
_cell.angle_gamma   90.00
#
_symmetry.space_group_name_H-M   'P 1'
#
loop_
_entity.id
_entity.type
_entity.pdbx_description
1 polymer ?
#
loop_
_entity_poly.entity_id
_entity_poly.type
_entity_poly.pdbx_seq_one_letter_code
_entity_poly.pdbx_strand_id
1 'polypeptide(L)'
;MPHSEVYWVGSGPMLTAAGTAAAAGYAATAYKYNLGRYQFNAKQRQHRIHQNQNMKLELWRLFREDVRDLFELTTSNMNTYMVVGSLLVTCIIGFIFVGYSEFPMEPPWLLLIWNNSVFSSITFGIVSVWLATHGSSSCNSAATKILTQAVRPPVPTLDDVRAAMRQQEHYEASGVKNFFMPPAMVPGAKIGGLQEDSSNVVIVAV
;
A
#
# COMPACT_ATOMS: atom_id res chain seq x y z
N MET A 1 68.52 29.22 -68.24
CA MET A 1 67.91 29.63 -66.95
C MET A 1 66.64 30.43 -67.25
N PRO A 2 65.57 30.29 -66.47
CA PRO A 2 64.39 29.51 -66.87
C PRO A 2 63.11 30.35 -66.99
N HIS A 3 62.07 29.81 -67.64
CA HIS A 3 60.68 30.10 -67.29
C HIS A 3 59.88 28.78 -67.39
N SER A 4 59.67 28.15 -66.24
CA SER A 4 58.79 27.00 -66.07
C SER A 4 57.39 27.49 -65.70
N GLU A 5 56.40 27.10 -66.48
CA GLU A 5 54.98 27.27 -66.21
C GLU A 5 54.57 26.50 -64.94
N VAL A 6 53.88 27.19 -64.03
CA VAL A 6 53.25 26.60 -62.86
C VAL A 6 51.76 26.48 -63.15
N TYR A 7 51.31 25.28 -63.52
CA TYR A 7 49.90 24.94 -63.60
C TYR A 7 49.36 24.64 -62.20
N TRP A 8 48.50 25.50 -61.69
CA TRP A 8 47.66 25.20 -60.53
C TRP A 8 46.53 24.26 -60.97
N VAL A 9 46.80 22.96 -60.95
CA VAL A 9 45.76 21.92 -61.02
C VAL A 9 45.36 21.54 -59.61
N GLY A 10 44.08 21.71 -59.28
CA GLY A 10 43.40 20.84 -58.31
C GLY A 10 42.99 21.45 -56.98
N SER A 11 42.12 22.47 -56.98
CA SER A 11 41.21 22.74 -55.86
C SER A 11 40.10 21.69 -55.80
N GLY A 12 40.45 20.50 -55.31
CA GLY A 12 39.54 19.41 -54.92
C GLY A 12 39.25 19.36 -53.41
N PRO A 13 38.39 18.44 -52.94
CA PRO A 13 37.28 18.65 -51.99
C PRO A 13 37.66 18.60 -50.48
N MET A 14 38.61 19.40 -50.01
CA MET A 14 38.92 19.44 -48.56
C MET A 14 37.87 20.16 -47.71
N LEU A 15 37.12 21.12 -48.28
CA LEU A 15 36.12 21.90 -47.53
C LEU A 15 34.89 21.05 -47.12
N THR A 16 34.48 20.10 -47.97
CA THR A 16 33.38 19.17 -47.69
C THR A 16 33.76 18.09 -46.69
N ALA A 17 35.02 17.66 -46.64
CA ALA A 17 35.50 16.67 -45.66
C ALA A 17 35.62 17.26 -44.24
N ALA A 18 36.09 18.51 -44.11
CA ALA A 18 36.18 19.20 -42.82
C ALA A 18 34.78 19.57 -42.26
N GLY A 19 33.86 20.00 -43.13
CA GLY A 19 32.48 20.30 -42.74
C GLY A 19 31.68 19.06 -42.29
N THR A 20 31.90 17.92 -42.95
CA THR A 20 31.26 16.65 -42.56
C THR A 20 31.83 16.07 -41.28
N ALA A 21 33.14 16.21 -41.03
CA ALA A 21 33.77 15.79 -39.77
C ALA A 21 33.29 16.62 -38.56
N ALA A 22 33.15 17.95 -38.72
CA ALA A 22 32.61 18.82 -37.67
C ALA A 22 31.13 18.49 -37.38
N ALA A 23 30.30 18.32 -38.42
CA ALA A 23 28.91 17.94 -38.27
C ALA A 23 28.73 16.56 -37.59
N ALA A 24 29.60 15.59 -37.90
CA ALA A 24 29.62 14.28 -37.24
C ALA A 24 29.97 14.37 -35.74
N GLY A 25 30.90 15.24 -35.36
CA GLY A 25 31.26 15.49 -33.96
C GLY A 25 30.11 16.10 -33.15
N TYR A 26 29.39 17.07 -33.72
CA TYR A 26 28.19 17.66 -33.10
C TYR A 26 27.02 16.67 -33.03
N ALA A 27 26.81 15.84 -34.06
CA ALA A 27 25.78 14.81 -34.05
C ALA A 27 26.04 13.74 -32.98
N ALA A 28 27.29 13.30 -32.82
CA ALA A 28 27.68 12.32 -31.81
C ALA A 28 27.53 12.84 -30.37
N THR A 29 27.88 14.11 -30.13
CA THR A 29 27.72 14.74 -28.81
C THR A 29 26.24 14.99 -28.48
N ALA A 30 25.43 15.44 -29.43
CA ALA A 30 23.99 15.58 -29.27
C ALA A 30 23.30 14.24 -28.96
N TYR A 31 23.68 13.17 -29.67
CA TYR A 31 23.16 11.82 -29.42
C TYR A 31 23.47 11.33 -28.00
N LYS A 32 24.74 11.44 -27.57
CA LYS A 32 25.15 11.02 -26.22
C LYS A 32 24.41 11.80 -25.13
N TYR A 33 24.18 13.09 -25.34
CA TYR A 33 23.41 13.93 -24.43
C TYR A 33 21.95 13.47 -24.32
N ASN A 34 21.26 13.28 -25.45
CA ASN A 34 19.86 12.84 -25.47
C ASN A 34 19.68 11.44 -24.89
N LEU A 35 20.61 10.52 -25.15
CA LEU A 35 20.63 9.19 -24.55
C LEU A 35 20.82 9.26 -23.03
N GLY A 36 21.79 10.04 -22.55
CA GLY A 36 22.03 10.23 -21.11
C GLY A 36 20.81 10.83 -20.40
N ARG A 37 20.14 11.78 -21.04
CA ARG A 37 18.89 12.36 -20.54
C ARG A 37 17.75 11.35 -20.51
N TYR A 38 17.61 10.52 -21.54
CA TYR A 38 16.62 9.45 -21.56
C TYR A 38 16.83 8.47 -20.40
N GLN A 39 18.08 8.04 -20.18
CA GLN A 39 18.44 7.16 -19.06
C GLN A 39 18.15 7.80 -17.70
N PHE A 40 18.43 9.10 -17.55
CA PHE A 40 18.12 9.84 -16.32
C PHE A 40 16.61 9.90 -16.04
N ASN A 41 15.81 10.26 -17.05
CA ASN A 41 14.35 10.31 -16.93
C ASN A 41 13.76 8.93 -16.65
N ALA A 42 14.30 7.87 -17.28
CA ALA A 42 13.88 6.49 -17.03
C ALA A 42 14.13 6.09 -15.56
N LYS A 43 15.31 6.41 -15.01
CA LYS A 43 15.64 6.19 -13.58
C LYS A 43 14.71 6.95 -12.64
N GLN A 44 14.44 8.23 -12.91
CA GLN A 44 13.52 9.03 -12.10
C GLN A 44 12.10 8.49 -12.12
N ARG A 45 11.60 8.07 -13.28
CA ARG A 45 10.27 7.45 -13.41
C ARG A 45 10.20 6.14 -12.64
N GLN A 46 11.22 5.29 -12.75
CA GLN A 46 11.33 4.06 -11.98
C GLN A 46 11.28 4.36 -10.47
N HIS A 47 12.03 5.36 -9.99
CA HIS A 47 11.98 5.79 -8.59
C HIS A 47 10.59 6.26 -8.16
N ARG A 48 9.90 7.05 -8.97
CA ARG A 48 8.54 7.50 -8.68
C ARG A 48 7.56 6.33 -8.56
N ILE A 49 7.66 5.34 -9.45
CA ILE A 49 6.80 4.15 -9.42
C ILE A 49 7.07 3.33 -8.15
N HIS A 50 8.34 3.09 -7.82
CA HIS A 50 8.72 2.40 -6.57
C HIS A 50 8.24 3.15 -5.32
N GLN A 51 8.35 4.47 -5.29
CA GLN A 51 7.83 5.29 -4.18
C GLN A 51 6.32 5.16 -4.03
N ASN A 52 5.57 5.16 -5.13
CA ASN A 52 4.12 4.98 -5.11
C ASN A 52 3.74 3.56 -4.64
N GLN A 53 4.45 2.54 -5.10
CA GLN A 53 4.27 1.17 -4.63
C GLN A 53 4.55 1.04 -3.13
N ASN A 54 5.64 1.65 -2.64
CA ASN A 54 5.95 1.69 -1.21
C ASN A 54 4.84 2.37 -0.40
N MET A 55 4.32 3.51 -0.86
CA MET A 55 3.20 4.19 -0.20
C MET A 55 1.94 3.32 -0.13
N LYS A 56 1.62 2.58 -1.21
CA LYS A 56 0.50 1.62 -1.21
C LYS A 56 0.72 0.48 -0.22
N LEU A 57 1.95 -0.04 -0.13
CA LEU A 57 2.29 -1.09 0.82
C LEU A 57 2.16 -0.61 2.27
N GLU A 58 2.62 0.61 2.58
CA GLU A 58 2.47 1.19 3.91
C GLU A 58 1.00 1.45 4.26
N LEU A 59 0.17 1.92 3.32
CA LEU A 59 -1.27 2.07 3.54
C LEU A 59 -1.93 0.72 3.88
N TRP A 60 -1.54 -0.34 3.17
CA TRP A 60 -2.02 -1.70 3.45
C TRP A 60 -1.54 -2.24 4.78
N ARG A 61 -0.32 -1.88 5.19
CA ARG A 61 0.20 -2.23 6.50
C ARG A 61 -0.63 -1.57 7.60
N LEU A 62 -0.88 -0.27 7.51
CA LEU A 62 -1.72 0.49 8.44
C LEU A 62 -3.12 -0.10 8.54
N PHE A 63 -3.72 -0.46 7.41
CA PHE A 63 -5.03 -1.11 7.40
C PHE A 63 -5.05 -2.46 8.14
N ARG A 64 -3.99 -3.26 8.04
CA ARG A 64 -3.88 -4.53 8.79
C ARG A 64 -3.65 -4.32 10.28
N GLU A 65 -2.98 -3.24 10.67
CA GLU A 65 -2.82 -2.84 12.07
C GLU A 65 -4.17 -2.40 12.63
N ASP A 66 -4.91 -1.53 11.94
CA ASP A 66 -6.26 -1.07 12.34
C ASP A 66 -7.26 -2.23 12.53
N VAL A 67 -7.28 -3.20 11.60
CA VAL A 67 -8.11 -4.40 11.76
C VAL A 67 -7.76 -5.16 13.05
N ARG A 68 -6.48 -5.29 13.41
CA ARG A 68 -6.08 -5.98 14.64
C ARG A 68 -6.52 -5.20 15.86
N ASP A 69 -6.31 -3.89 15.87
CA ASP A 69 -6.63 -3.01 16.99
C ASP A 69 -8.15 -3.01 17.28
N LEU A 70 -9.00 -3.03 16.25
CA LEU A 70 -10.46 -3.12 16.39
C LEU A 70 -10.90 -4.43 17.07
N PHE A 71 -10.31 -5.56 16.70
CA PHE A 71 -10.61 -6.85 17.33
C PHE A 71 -10.00 -6.99 18.72
N GLU A 72 -8.83 -6.41 18.95
CA GLU A 72 -8.18 -6.38 20.25
C GLU A 72 -9.01 -5.60 21.27
N LEU A 73 -9.53 -4.42 20.88
CA LEU A 73 -10.42 -3.62 21.70
C LEU A 73 -11.68 -4.42 22.09
N THR A 74 -12.30 -5.10 21.12
CA THR A 74 -13.50 -5.91 21.37
C THR A 74 -13.20 -7.07 22.30
N THR A 75 -12.07 -7.75 22.11
CA THR A 75 -11.62 -8.87 22.94
C THR A 75 -11.34 -8.41 24.38
N SER A 76 -10.70 -7.25 24.54
CA SER A 76 -10.42 -6.65 25.85
C SER A 76 -11.71 -6.32 26.61
N ASN A 77 -12.72 -5.76 25.93
CA ASN A 77 -14.03 -5.52 26.52
C ASN A 77 -14.74 -6.81 26.94
N MET A 78 -14.72 -7.85 26.09
CA MET A 78 -15.30 -9.16 26.45
C MET A 78 -14.58 -9.81 27.65
N ASN A 79 -13.26 -9.67 27.74
CA ASN A 79 -12.50 -10.15 28.89
C ASN A 79 -12.88 -9.41 30.18
N THR A 80 -13.11 -8.10 30.10
CA THR A 80 -13.60 -7.31 31.24
C THR A 80 -14.98 -7.80 31.71
N TYR A 81 -15.90 -8.09 30.79
CA TYR A 81 -17.20 -8.66 31.13
C TYR A 81 -17.10 -10.07 31.73
N MET A 82 -16.14 -10.88 31.29
CA MET A 82 -15.88 -12.19 31.88
C MET A 82 -15.40 -12.06 33.35
N VAL A 83 -14.52 -11.11 33.65
CA VAL A 83 -14.04 -10.85 35.02
C VAL A 83 -15.16 -10.29 35.91
N VAL A 84 -15.93 -9.32 35.44
CA VAL A 84 -17.06 -8.78 36.22
C VAL A 84 -18.13 -9.87 36.43
N GLY A 85 -18.41 -10.67 35.41
CA GLY A 85 -19.35 -11.80 35.49
C GLY A 85 -18.90 -12.86 36.49
N SER A 86 -17.61 -13.22 36.51
CA SER A 86 -17.09 -14.21 37.45
C SER A 86 -17.12 -13.71 38.90
N LEU A 87 -16.80 -12.42 39.14
CA LEU A 87 -16.93 -11.81 40.46
C LEU A 87 -18.37 -11.82 40.98
N LEU A 88 -19.34 -11.47 40.13
CA LEU A 88 -20.76 -11.52 40.50
C LEU A 88 -21.20 -12.95 40.86
N VAL A 89 -20.78 -13.96 40.10
CA VAL A 89 -21.04 -15.37 40.43
C VAL A 89 -20.45 -15.76 41.78
N THR A 90 -19.20 -15.34 42.07
CA THR A 90 -18.58 -15.59 43.38
C THR A 90 -19.34 -14.91 44.52
N CYS A 91 -19.79 -13.66 44.34
CA CYS A 91 -20.61 -12.96 45.33
C CYS A 91 -21.95 -13.68 45.58
N ILE A 92 -22.63 -14.14 44.53
CA ILE A 92 -23.89 -14.90 44.65
C ILE A 92 -23.65 -16.20 45.43
N ILE A 93 -22.59 -16.94 45.12
CA ILE A 93 -22.21 -18.15 45.87
C ILE A 93 -21.95 -17.83 47.34
N GLY A 94 -21.26 -16.73 47.65
CA GLY A 94 -21.05 -16.26 49.02
C GLY A 94 -22.37 -15.98 49.76
N PHE A 95 -23.33 -15.34 49.10
CA PHE A 95 -24.67 -15.12 49.65
C PHE A 95 -25.43 -16.41 49.95
N ILE A 96 -25.20 -17.49 49.19
CA ILE A 96 -25.84 -18.79 49.47
C ILE A 96 -25.32 -19.38 50.78
N PHE A 97 -24.00 -19.38 50.98
CA PHE A 97 -23.41 -19.98 52.17
C PHE A 97 -23.76 -19.25 53.46
N VAL A 98 -23.81 -17.92 53.45
CA VAL A 98 -24.18 -17.11 54.63
C VAL A 98 -25.69 -16.97 54.77
N GLY A 99 -26.39 -16.74 53.66
CA GLY A 99 -27.83 -16.47 53.66
C GLY A 99 -28.66 -17.68 54.06
N TYR A 100 -28.22 -18.90 53.74
CA TYR A 100 -28.97 -20.11 54.09
C TYR A 100 -29.01 -20.38 55.60
N SER A 101 -27.95 -20.05 56.35
CA SER A 101 -27.91 -20.29 57.80
C SER A 101 -28.78 -19.34 58.62
N GLU A 102 -29.05 -18.14 58.10
CA GLU A 102 -29.81 -17.10 58.81
C GLU A 102 -31.28 -17.03 58.37
N PHE A 103 -31.68 -17.82 57.36
CA PHE A 103 -33.01 -17.72 56.78
C PHE A 103 -34.09 -18.40 57.65
N PRO A 104 -35.23 -17.74 57.92
CA PRO A 104 -36.32 -18.34 58.68
C PRO A 104 -36.97 -19.51 57.90
N MET A 105 -37.07 -20.68 58.54
CA MET A 105 -37.66 -21.89 57.93
C MET A 105 -39.19 -21.84 57.78
N GLU A 106 -39.86 -20.98 58.54
CA GLU A 106 -41.31 -20.77 58.46
C GLU A 106 -41.60 -19.34 57.97
N PRO A 107 -42.48 -19.15 56.95
CA PRO A 107 -43.25 -20.15 56.22
C PRO A 107 -42.49 -20.82 55.03
N PRO A 108 -42.74 -22.10 54.71
CA PRO A 108 -41.95 -22.86 53.71
C PRO A 108 -41.98 -22.34 52.27
N TRP A 109 -43.05 -21.65 51.87
CA TRP A 109 -43.17 -21.10 50.52
C TRP A 109 -42.15 -19.99 50.25
N LEU A 110 -41.70 -19.28 51.30
CA LEU A 110 -40.72 -18.21 51.19
C LEU A 110 -39.35 -18.77 50.78
N LEU A 111 -38.97 -19.93 51.32
CA LEU A 111 -37.73 -20.63 50.99
C LEU A 111 -37.70 -21.08 49.53
N LEU A 112 -38.84 -21.48 48.96
CA LEU A 112 -38.94 -21.83 47.54
C LEU A 112 -38.70 -20.63 46.63
N ILE A 113 -39.30 -19.47 46.95
CA ILE A 113 -39.10 -18.22 46.19
C ILE A 113 -37.64 -17.77 46.28
N TRP A 114 -37.06 -17.81 47.47
CA TRP A 114 -35.65 -17.48 47.69
C TRP A 114 -34.72 -18.40 46.88
N ASN A 115 -34.91 -19.72 46.98
CA ASN A 115 -34.13 -20.69 46.19
C ASN A 115 -34.27 -20.44 44.69
N ASN A 116 -35.49 -20.21 44.19
CA ASN A 116 -35.70 -19.95 42.76
C ASN A 116 -34.97 -18.68 42.30
N SER A 117 -35.03 -17.59 43.09
CA SER A 117 -34.32 -16.34 42.79
C SER A 117 -32.79 -16.54 42.78
N VAL A 118 -32.26 -17.31 43.73
CA VAL A 118 -30.83 -17.63 43.81
C VAL A 118 -30.39 -18.49 42.62
N PHE A 119 -31.12 -19.56 42.29
CA PHE A 119 -30.82 -20.41 41.14
C PHE A 119 -30.95 -19.65 39.81
N SER A 120 -31.93 -18.75 39.69
CA SER A 120 -32.07 -17.87 38.53
C SER A 120 -30.88 -16.91 38.41
N SER A 121 -30.37 -16.40 39.53
CA SER A 121 -29.21 -15.51 39.54
C SER A 121 -27.93 -16.24 39.14
N ILE A 122 -27.73 -17.48 39.62
CA ILE A 122 -26.57 -18.32 39.24
C ILE A 122 -26.62 -18.66 37.75
N THR A 123 -27.77 -19.12 37.25
CA THR A 123 -27.90 -19.50 35.83
C THR A 123 -27.67 -18.30 34.92
N PHE A 124 -28.21 -17.13 35.26
CA PHE A 124 -27.95 -15.90 34.51
C PHE A 124 -26.47 -15.49 34.55
N GLY A 125 -25.80 -15.61 35.69
CA GLY A 125 -24.38 -15.35 35.83
C GLY A 125 -23.51 -16.29 34.97
N ILE A 126 -23.80 -17.59 34.98
CA ILE A 126 -23.10 -18.59 34.14
C ILE A 126 -23.33 -18.30 32.65
N VAL A 127 -24.56 -18.01 32.24
CA VAL A 127 -24.88 -17.68 30.84
C VAL A 127 -24.16 -16.40 30.41
N SER A 128 -24.06 -15.38 31.27
CA SER A 128 -23.32 -14.16 30.98
C SER A 128 -21.83 -14.45 30.71
N VAL A 129 -21.18 -15.26 31.55
CA VAL A 129 -19.77 -15.66 31.38
C VAL A 129 -19.59 -16.49 30.10
N TRP A 130 -20.52 -17.39 29.82
CA TRP A 130 -20.53 -18.20 28.59
C TRP A 130 -20.60 -17.33 27.33
N LEU A 131 -21.53 -16.36 27.30
CA LEU A 131 -21.69 -15.45 26.18
C LEU A 131 -20.45 -14.57 25.97
N ALA A 132 -19.82 -14.07 27.04
CA ALA A 132 -18.57 -13.32 26.96
C ALA A 132 -17.43 -14.18 26.37
N THR A 133 -17.34 -15.44 26.79
CA THR A 133 -16.35 -16.40 26.26
C THR A 133 -16.57 -16.68 24.78
N HIS A 134 -17.82 -16.90 24.37
CA HIS A 134 -18.19 -17.11 22.97
C HIS A 134 -17.91 -15.87 22.10
N GLY A 135 -18.19 -14.67 22.62
CA GLY A 135 -17.89 -13.40 21.96
C GLY A 135 -16.40 -13.23 21.69
N SER A 136 -15.55 -13.49 22.70
CA SER A 136 -14.10 -13.45 22.56
C SER A 136 -13.57 -14.45 21.52
N SER A 137 -14.04 -15.70 21.56
CA SER A 137 -13.66 -16.72 20.58
C SER A 137 -14.07 -16.33 19.15
N SER A 138 -15.28 -15.81 18.98
CA SER A 138 -15.80 -15.36 17.68
C SER A 138 -14.97 -14.22 17.10
N CYS A 139 -14.57 -13.24 17.92
CA CYS A 139 -13.72 -12.12 17.49
C CYS A 139 -12.36 -12.60 16.97
N ASN A 140 -11.71 -13.51 17.69
CA ASN A 140 -10.43 -14.08 17.25
C ASN A 140 -10.55 -14.85 15.92
N SER A 141 -11.63 -15.59 15.75
CA SER A 141 -11.90 -16.31 14.49
C SER A 141 -12.22 -15.37 13.32
N ALA A 142 -12.89 -14.24 13.59
CA ALA A 142 -13.22 -13.24 12.58
C ALA A 142 -11.97 -12.44 12.16
N ALA A 143 -11.14 -12.03 13.13
CA ALA A 143 -9.88 -11.33 12.88
C ALA A 143 -8.97 -12.13 11.94
N THR A 144 -8.80 -13.43 12.24
CA THR A 144 -7.98 -14.33 11.42
C THR A 144 -8.56 -14.52 10.01
N LYS A 145 -9.89 -14.66 9.86
CA LYS A 145 -10.54 -14.74 8.55
C LYS A 145 -10.34 -13.48 7.72
N ILE A 146 -10.52 -12.29 8.30
CA ILE A 146 -10.35 -11.03 7.58
C ILE A 146 -8.88 -10.87 7.14
N LEU A 147 -7.92 -11.12 8.02
CA LEU A 147 -6.50 -10.97 7.74
C LEU A 147 -5.95 -11.97 6.70
N THR A 148 -6.60 -13.12 6.53
CA THR A 148 -6.16 -14.18 5.61
C THR A 148 -6.95 -14.20 4.29
N GLN A 149 -8.25 -13.91 4.32
CA GLN A 149 -9.12 -14.07 3.15
C GLN A 149 -9.49 -12.73 2.49
N ALA A 150 -9.80 -11.70 3.27
CA ALA A 150 -10.27 -10.42 2.77
C ALA A 150 -9.12 -9.47 2.42
N VAL A 151 -8.03 -9.49 3.21
CA VAL A 151 -6.91 -8.56 3.08
C VAL A 151 -5.77 -9.18 2.29
N ARG A 152 -5.90 -9.18 0.96
CA ARG A 152 -4.82 -9.58 0.05
C ARG A 152 -3.89 -8.38 -0.24
N PRO A 153 -2.57 -8.55 -0.16
CA PRO A 153 -1.63 -7.49 -0.54
C PRO A 153 -1.82 -7.07 -2.01
N PRO A 154 -1.60 -5.80 -2.36
CA PRO A 154 -1.62 -5.35 -3.73
C PRO A 154 -0.36 -5.87 -4.42
N VAL A 155 -0.48 -6.98 -5.15
CA VAL A 155 0.61 -7.48 -5.99
C VAL A 155 0.65 -6.63 -7.25
N PRO A 156 1.80 -6.01 -7.60
CA PRO A 156 1.91 -5.24 -8.82
C PRO A 156 1.64 -6.15 -10.03
N THR A 157 0.82 -5.67 -10.96
CA THR A 157 0.50 -6.41 -12.16
C THR A 157 1.74 -6.47 -13.06
N LEU A 158 1.86 -7.50 -13.90
CA LEU A 158 2.96 -7.56 -14.88
C LEU A 158 2.98 -6.33 -15.79
N ASP A 159 1.82 -5.75 -16.07
CA ASP A 159 1.72 -4.52 -16.86
C ASP A 159 2.25 -3.29 -16.11
N ASP A 160 2.10 -3.23 -14.78
CA ASP A 160 2.73 -2.18 -13.96
C ASP A 160 4.25 -2.30 -13.98
N VAL A 161 4.75 -3.54 -13.92
CA VAL A 161 6.19 -3.84 -14.00
C VAL A 161 6.73 -3.49 -15.39
N ARG A 162 6.03 -3.87 -16.46
CA ARG A 162 6.39 -3.50 -17.84
C ARG A 162 6.33 -1.99 -18.05
N ALA A 163 5.32 -1.32 -17.51
CA ALA A 163 5.22 0.14 -17.56
C ALA A 163 6.39 0.82 -16.83
N ALA A 164 6.90 0.22 -15.76
CA ALA A 164 8.10 0.69 -15.05
C ALA A 164 9.40 0.42 -15.81
N MET A 165 9.49 -0.70 -16.55
CA MET A 165 10.65 -1.07 -17.36
C MET A 165 10.68 -0.31 -18.69
N ARG A 166 11.49 0.75 -18.77
CA ARG A 166 11.80 1.41 -20.05
C ARG A 166 13.01 0.74 -20.69
N GLN A 167 12.76 -0.03 -21.75
CA GLN A 167 13.81 -0.58 -22.59
C GLN A 167 14.41 0.48 -23.53
N GLN A 168 15.62 0.20 -24.00
CA GLN A 168 16.30 1.05 -24.98
C GLN A 168 15.59 1.04 -26.34
N GLU A 169 14.89 -0.04 -26.67
CA GLU A 169 14.03 -0.13 -27.85
C GLU A 169 13.01 1.01 -27.92
N HIS A 170 12.43 1.43 -26.78
CA HIS A 170 11.50 2.56 -26.75
C HIS A 170 12.16 3.91 -27.04
N TYR A 171 13.47 4.04 -26.79
CA TYR A 171 14.22 5.22 -27.20
C TYR A 171 14.44 5.20 -28.71
N GLU A 172 14.84 4.03 -29.23
CA GLU A 172 15.11 3.83 -30.66
C GLU A 172 13.83 4.01 -31.51
N ALA A 173 12.69 3.56 -30.99
CA ALA A 173 11.37 3.75 -31.61
C ALA A 173 10.86 5.20 -31.59
N SER A 174 11.43 6.09 -30.76
CA SER A 174 10.98 7.49 -30.66
C SER A 174 11.38 8.36 -31.85
N GLY A 175 12.16 7.82 -32.77
CA GLY A 175 12.49 8.43 -34.07
C GLY A 175 13.74 9.32 -34.06
N VAL A 176 14.31 9.48 -35.25
CA VAL A 176 15.61 10.14 -35.49
C VAL A 176 15.64 11.60 -35.02
N LYS A 177 14.49 12.26 -35.03
CA LYS A 177 14.35 13.65 -34.58
C LYS A 177 14.73 13.83 -33.11
N ASN A 178 14.42 12.87 -32.24
CA ASN A 178 14.70 12.94 -30.80
C ASN A 178 16.17 12.63 -30.46
N PHE A 179 16.90 11.99 -31.38
CA PHE A 179 18.32 11.66 -31.20
C PHE A 179 19.22 12.89 -31.30
N PHE A 180 18.88 13.84 -32.16
CA PHE A 180 19.74 14.98 -32.49
C PHE A 180 19.18 16.31 -32.00
N MET A 181 18.30 16.29 -31.01
CA MET A 181 17.80 17.54 -30.43
C MET A 181 18.91 18.30 -29.72
N PRO A 182 19.05 19.61 -29.98
CA PRO A 182 20.02 20.42 -29.30
C PRO A 182 19.67 20.54 -27.80
N PRO A 183 20.68 20.55 -26.92
CA PRO A 183 20.47 20.77 -25.49
C PRO A 183 19.75 22.11 -25.29
N ALA A 184 18.67 22.10 -24.51
CA ALA A 184 17.71 23.20 -24.22
C ALA A 184 16.39 23.21 -25.02
N MET A 185 16.30 22.58 -26.19
CA MET A 185 14.99 22.37 -26.82
C MET A 185 14.39 21.08 -26.26
N VAL A 186 13.40 21.20 -25.38
CA VAL A 186 12.61 20.06 -24.90
C VAL A 186 11.23 20.18 -25.54
N PRO A 187 10.80 19.25 -26.41
CA PRO A 187 9.43 19.25 -26.86
C PRO A 187 8.58 18.77 -25.68
N GLY A 188 7.80 19.66 -25.09
CA GLY A 188 6.91 19.34 -23.96
C GLY A 188 7.30 19.94 -22.61
N ALA A 189 8.27 20.85 -22.54
CA ALA A 189 8.34 21.79 -21.42
C ALA A 189 7.16 22.78 -21.52
N LYS A 190 5.94 22.30 -21.27
CA LYS A 190 4.84 23.19 -20.88
C LYS A 190 5.21 23.72 -19.50
N ILE A 191 5.74 24.93 -19.48
CA ILE A 191 5.88 25.73 -18.27
C ILE A 191 4.45 26.06 -17.83
N GLY A 192 3.91 25.24 -16.93
CA GLY A 192 2.58 25.42 -16.36
C GLY A 192 1.62 24.25 -16.58
N GLY A 193 1.30 23.56 -15.48
CA GLY A 193 -0.02 22.96 -15.26
C GLY A 193 -0.31 21.61 -15.92
N LEU A 194 -0.27 20.56 -15.10
CA LEU A 194 -1.21 19.42 -15.09
C LEU A 194 -1.74 18.95 -16.46
N GLN A 195 -1.01 18.03 -17.09
CA GLN A 195 -1.68 17.09 -17.99
C GLN A 195 -2.28 16.00 -17.11
N GLU A 196 -3.54 16.23 -16.72
CA GLU A 196 -4.43 15.24 -16.14
C GLU A 196 -4.58 14.11 -17.15
N ASP A 197 -3.98 12.97 -16.81
CA ASP A 197 -4.14 11.72 -17.55
C ASP A 197 -5.55 11.19 -17.23
N SER A 198 -6.54 11.72 -17.94
CA SER A 198 -7.98 11.43 -17.82
C SER A 198 -8.36 9.99 -18.19
N SER A 199 -7.38 9.11 -18.37
CA SER A 199 -7.58 7.72 -18.79
C SER A 199 -7.57 6.70 -17.64
N ASN A 200 -7.23 7.08 -16.40
CA ASN A 200 -7.07 6.12 -15.29
C ASN A 200 -7.69 6.51 -13.94
N VAL A 201 -8.68 7.40 -13.91
CA VAL A 201 -9.52 7.58 -12.71
C VAL A 201 -10.64 6.55 -12.75
N VAL A 202 -10.29 5.28 -12.49
CA VAL A 202 -11.28 4.31 -12.01
C VAL A 202 -11.57 4.74 -10.58
N ILE A 203 -12.68 5.47 -10.42
CA ILE A 203 -13.33 5.66 -9.13
C ILE A 203 -13.69 4.25 -8.65
N VAL A 204 -12.87 3.71 -7.75
CA VAL A 204 -13.28 2.56 -6.93
C VAL A 204 -14.33 3.13 -5.98
N ALA A 205 -15.60 3.07 -6.41
CA ALA A 205 -16.72 3.20 -5.51
C ALA A 205 -16.62 2.05 -4.50
N VAL A 206 -16.38 2.43 -3.25
CA VAL A 206 -16.51 1.56 -2.07
C VAL A 206 -17.98 1.23 -1.87
#